data_AF-A0A1E3PU90-F1
#
_entry.id   AF-A0A1E3PU90-F1
#
_cell.length_a   1.000
_cell.length_b   1.000
_cell.length_c   1.000
_cell.angle_alpha   90.00
_cell.angle_beta   90.00
_cell.angle_gamma   90.00
#
_symmetry.space_group_name_H-M   'P 1'
#
loop_
_entity.id
_entity.type
_entity.pdbx_description
1 polymer ?
#
loop_
_entity_poly.entity_id
_entity_poly.type
_entity_poly.pdbx_seq_one_letter_code
_entity_poly.pdbx_strand_id
1 'polypeptide(L)'
;MLPSPSSRHDRACDQCFSRKVKCGRSLPCPRCSHLSLECSYIRSRKKKGPPGKRIDLIRLKSSNVSEEVANFMMTPIGAGINEESQSPLTLSSSQLSCQSPSDIDSLSVPAGTGMTASQMLLQSDFLNSLFSDLTANSGSALFNDEDDQTQLVPSSVNVDIRTMDSLVHSYTWRMSKYYPLVDSTSLLARLRARENIRNLEFGALVLSICAFVLLQPGFKRDNVLQDKTTLRERTRLAQTLMDDAIAMRNMDPSFMEKPTVDSILTSFFLFACFFNRQLPHAAWLRLREAVTLTEIMEVQSVGDETVTVEDREKRATLYRILAVTEHAYAVQRRYGLSRNLLSRLQKSAFSALHESQFGAAFGVTKLVSLFSIISVDILDCWNEKCAAGSGGCCTKITTERALDMHRLISEVYNDTTAGDNLLSEAQIADITISQRWLHNRLWNVCHYHGLLHDEVLADSCWEMGLTYAIDIARDTMRITKEFTMENLEVHGIGMIGKLYDIASTVIMLMSSYPSLRNTRIEDCKLVPSDMEVLNQFIALLATFGGGQHPYLVPLMMAIAGLPG
;
A
#
# COMPACT_ATOMS: atom_id res chain seq x y z
N MET A 1 -64.42 16.48 -47.36
CA MET A 1 -64.00 17.36 -46.26
C MET A 1 -62.63 16.89 -45.80
N LEU A 2 -61.60 17.73 -45.96
CA LEU A 2 -60.21 17.41 -45.60
C LEU A 2 -60.00 17.55 -44.08
N PRO A 3 -59.31 16.62 -43.39
CA PRO A 3 -58.96 16.79 -41.98
C PRO A 3 -57.76 17.72 -41.81
N SER A 4 -57.83 18.59 -40.81
CA SER A 4 -56.82 19.58 -40.43
C SER A 4 -55.54 18.94 -39.84
N PRO A 5 -54.38 19.62 -39.93
CA PRO A 5 -53.10 19.06 -39.48
C PRO A 5 -53.04 18.99 -37.94
N SER A 6 -52.79 17.81 -37.39
CA SER A 6 -52.57 17.63 -35.96
C SER A 6 -51.19 18.20 -35.56
N SER A 7 -51.14 19.36 -34.92
CA SER A 7 -49.93 19.90 -34.31
C SER A 7 -49.54 19.02 -33.12
N ARG A 8 -48.40 18.33 -33.19
CA ARG A 8 -47.81 17.62 -32.06
C ARG A 8 -47.00 18.59 -31.19
N HIS A 9 -47.20 18.55 -29.88
CA HIS A 9 -46.48 19.38 -28.90
C HIS A 9 -45.35 18.59 -28.22
N ASP A 10 -44.23 19.24 -27.88
CA ASP A 10 -43.05 18.58 -27.26
C ASP A 10 -43.23 18.16 -25.80
N ARG A 11 -44.39 18.46 -25.19
CA ARG A 11 -44.67 18.21 -23.77
C ARG A 11 -46.06 17.59 -23.57
N ALA A 12 -46.32 17.15 -22.35
CA ALA A 12 -47.68 16.79 -21.94
C ALA A 12 -48.57 18.04 -21.84
N CYS A 13 -49.86 17.90 -22.19
CA CYS A 13 -50.87 18.94 -21.96
C CYS A 13 -51.08 19.17 -20.45
N ASP A 14 -51.72 20.29 -20.10
CA ASP A 14 -51.86 20.73 -18.72
C ASP A 14 -52.68 19.73 -17.87
N GLN A 15 -53.73 19.12 -18.45
CA GLN A 15 -54.54 18.09 -17.80
C GLN A 15 -53.76 16.78 -17.54
N CYS A 16 -53.04 16.27 -18.54
CA CYS A 16 -52.23 15.06 -18.36
C CYS A 16 -51.05 15.29 -17.42
N PHE A 17 -50.46 16.49 -17.43
CA PHE A 17 -49.40 16.88 -16.51
C PHE A 17 -49.91 16.94 -15.07
N SER A 18 -51.04 17.63 -14.81
CA SER A 18 -51.63 17.74 -13.47
C SER A 18 -51.98 16.38 -12.89
N ARG A 19 -52.42 15.44 -13.73
CA ARG A 19 -52.81 14.08 -13.33
C ARG A 19 -51.65 13.09 -13.32
N LYS A 20 -50.43 13.50 -13.68
CA LYS A 20 -49.25 12.63 -13.80
C LYS A 20 -49.46 11.39 -14.68
N VAL A 21 -50.17 11.54 -15.80
CA VAL A 21 -50.44 10.45 -16.77
C VAL A 21 -49.78 10.73 -18.13
N LYS A 22 -49.52 9.66 -18.90
CA LYS A 22 -48.95 9.76 -20.26
C LYS A 22 -49.88 10.54 -21.19
N CYS A 23 -49.34 11.55 -21.88
CA CYS A 23 -50.07 12.42 -22.80
C CYS A 23 -49.78 12.03 -24.26
N GLY A 24 -50.81 12.03 -25.12
CA GLY A 24 -50.67 11.75 -26.56
C GLY A 24 -50.19 12.93 -27.41
N ARG A 25 -50.00 14.11 -26.81
CA ARG A 25 -49.33 15.29 -27.41
C ARG A 25 -49.99 15.94 -28.64
N SER A 26 -51.14 15.46 -29.11
CA SER A 26 -52.00 16.16 -30.07
C SER A 26 -52.91 17.18 -29.37
N LEU A 27 -53.54 18.08 -30.13
CA LEU A 27 -54.54 19.02 -29.62
C LEU A 27 -55.91 18.78 -30.31
N PRO A 28 -56.94 18.31 -29.59
CA PRO A 28 -56.89 17.77 -28.23
C PRO A 28 -56.11 16.44 -28.16
N CYS A 29 -55.53 16.11 -26.99
CA CYS A 29 -54.84 14.83 -26.84
C CYS A 29 -55.87 13.69 -26.70
N PRO A 30 -55.60 12.44 -27.15
CA PRO A 30 -56.60 11.38 -27.20
C PRO A 30 -57.24 11.10 -25.84
N ARG A 31 -56.46 11.24 -24.78
CA ARG A 31 -56.92 11.04 -23.40
C ARG A 31 -57.81 12.18 -22.89
N CYS A 32 -57.54 13.42 -23.28
CA CYS A 32 -58.44 14.55 -22.99
C CYS A 32 -59.72 14.42 -23.81
N SER A 33 -59.64 14.00 -25.08
CA SER A 33 -60.80 13.78 -25.94
C SER A 33 -61.72 12.69 -25.41
N HIS A 34 -61.17 11.57 -24.93
CA HIS A 34 -61.97 10.46 -24.37
C HIS A 34 -62.63 10.81 -23.03
N LEU A 35 -62.05 11.73 -22.27
CA LEU A 35 -62.55 12.13 -20.96
C LEU A 35 -63.33 13.44 -20.99
N SER A 36 -63.60 13.98 -22.18
CA SER A 36 -64.25 15.28 -22.38
C SER A 36 -63.62 16.40 -21.56
N LEU A 37 -62.29 16.39 -21.43
CA LEU A 37 -61.52 17.39 -20.70
C LEU A 37 -60.96 18.45 -21.65
N GLU A 38 -60.98 19.70 -21.21
CA GLU A 38 -60.37 20.81 -21.93
C GLU A 38 -58.84 20.62 -22.01
N CYS A 39 -58.34 20.37 -23.23
CA CYS A 39 -56.93 20.11 -23.47
C CYS A 39 -56.20 21.42 -23.78
N SER A 40 -55.31 21.86 -22.90
CA SER A 40 -54.53 23.10 -23.08
C SER A 40 -53.02 22.88 -22.86
N TYR A 41 -52.23 23.81 -23.38
CA TYR A 41 -50.76 23.83 -23.31
C TYR A 41 -50.25 25.20 -22.84
N ILE A 42 -50.97 25.84 -21.92
CA ILE A 42 -50.78 27.25 -21.55
C ILE A 42 -49.71 27.40 -20.45
N ARG A 43 -49.41 26.33 -19.69
CA ARG A 43 -48.46 26.39 -18.58
C ARG A 43 -47.10 27.00 -18.96
N SER A 44 -46.69 28.05 -18.25
CA SER A 44 -45.40 28.72 -18.43
C SER A 44 -44.22 27.80 -18.05
N ARG A 45 -43.11 27.92 -18.79
CA ARG A 45 -41.87 27.17 -18.49
C ARG A 45 -41.23 27.76 -17.23
N LYS A 46 -41.09 26.97 -16.16
CA LYS A 46 -40.19 27.34 -15.05
C LYS A 46 -38.75 27.24 -15.57
N LYS A 47 -37.96 28.32 -15.48
CA LYS A 47 -36.53 28.29 -15.80
C LYS A 47 -35.85 27.30 -14.85
N LYS A 48 -35.10 26.32 -15.39
CA LYS A 48 -34.14 25.55 -14.59
C LYS A 48 -33.16 26.54 -13.99
N GLY A 49 -32.96 26.50 -12.68
CA GLY A 49 -31.91 27.29 -12.02
C GLY A 49 -30.53 26.91 -12.57
N PRO A 50 -29.52 27.79 -12.45
CA PRO A 50 -28.18 27.49 -12.92
C PRO A 50 -27.62 26.26 -12.18
N PRO A 51 -27.06 25.26 -12.89
CA PRO A 51 -26.35 24.17 -12.24
C PRO A 51 -25.01 24.72 -11.73
N GLY A 52 -24.59 24.39 -10.51
CA GLY A 52 -23.18 24.58 -10.13
C GLY A 52 -22.89 24.84 -8.66
N LYS A 53 -23.61 25.75 -7.99
CA LYS A 53 -23.12 26.23 -6.67
C LYS A 53 -23.12 25.20 -5.54
N ARG A 54 -23.92 24.14 -5.62
CA ARG A 54 -23.95 23.08 -4.59
C ARG A 54 -22.80 22.08 -4.74
N ILE A 55 -22.31 21.84 -5.96
CA ILE A 55 -21.21 20.89 -6.21
C ILE A 55 -19.88 21.52 -5.79
N ASP A 56 -19.67 22.81 -6.07
CA ASP A 56 -18.44 23.52 -5.65
C ASP A 56 -18.34 23.61 -4.12
N LEU A 57 -19.47 23.83 -3.43
CA LEU A 57 -19.51 23.82 -1.96
C LEU A 57 -19.33 22.43 -1.35
N ILE A 58 -19.76 21.36 -2.04
CA ILE A 58 -19.47 19.97 -1.63
C ILE A 58 -17.98 19.66 -1.87
N ARG A 59 -17.38 20.13 -2.98
CA ARG A 59 -15.95 19.96 -3.29
C ARG A 59 -15.04 20.65 -2.27
N LEU A 60 -15.42 21.86 -1.83
CA LEU A 60 -14.70 22.61 -0.78
C LEU A 60 -14.87 22.00 0.61
N LYS A 61 -16.01 21.37 0.91
CA LYS A 61 -16.22 20.65 2.17
C LYS A 61 -15.54 19.28 2.17
N SER A 62 -15.55 18.57 1.05
CA SER A 62 -14.86 17.30 0.89
C SER A 62 -13.35 17.48 0.86
N SER A 63 -12.80 18.58 0.33
CA SER A 63 -11.36 18.85 0.37
C SER A 63 -10.83 19.10 1.79
N ASN A 64 -11.58 19.85 2.62
CA ASN A 64 -11.18 20.10 4.01
C ASN A 64 -11.34 18.86 4.91
N VAL A 65 -12.37 18.03 4.68
CA VAL A 65 -12.54 16.74 5.38
C VAL A 65 -11.57 15.69 4.84
N SER A 66 -11.25 15.70 3.54
CA SER A 66 -10.22 14.85 2.94
C SER A 66 -8.83 15.15 3.49
N GLU A 67 -8.48 16.39 3.86
CA GLU A 67 -7.18 16.66 4.50
C GLU A 67 -7.07 16.06 5.91
N GLU A 68 -8.12 16.15 6.73
CA GLU A 68 -8.14 15.53 8.08
C GLU A 68 -8.21 14.00 8.02
N VAL A 69 -8.97 13.42 7.08
CA VAL A 69 -9.10 11.97 6.89
C VAL A 69 -7.92 11.37 6.11
N ALA A 70 -7.34 12.09 5.14
CA ALA A 70 -6.08 11.70 4.51
C ALA A 70 -4.93 11.80 5.51
N ASN A 71 -4.91 12.80 6.40
CA ASN A 71 -3.97 12.81 7.52
C ASN A 71 -4.18 11.61 8.43
N PHE A 72 -5.41 11.18 8.71
CA PHE A 72 -5.68 9.93 9.43
C PHE A 72 -5.17 8.67 8.70
N MET A 73 -5.32 8.61 7.37
CA MET A 73 -4.78 7.52 6.52
C MET A 73 -3.25 7.61 6.30
N MET A 74 -2.64 8.77 6.49
CA MET A 74 -1.21 9.07 6.23
C MET A 74 -0.36 9.21 7.51
N THR A 75 -0.96 9.37 8.69
CA THR A 75 -0.21 9.61 9.93
C THR A 75 0.70 8.42 10.26
N PRO A 76 2.02 8.64 10.42
CA PRO A 76 2.88 7.66 11.05
C PRO A 76 2.37 7.46 12.48
N ILE A 77 1.96 6.25 12.84
CA ILE A 77 1.71 5.86 14.23
C ILE A 77 3.09 5.82 14.91
N GLY A 78 3.56 6.98 15.35
CA GLY A 78 4.93 7.17 15.80
C GLY A 78 5.21 8.56 16.37
N ALA A 79 4.32 9.08 17.23
CA ALA A 79 4.62 10.17 18.17
C ALA A 79 3.48 10.25 19.20
N GLY A 80 3.61 9.49 20.29
CA GLY A 80 2.57 9.42 21.30
C GLY A 80 2.89 8.46 22.43
N ILE A 81 4.14 8.47 22.89
CA ILE A 81 4.48 7.96 24.22
C ILE A 81 4.99 9.16 24.99
N ASN A 82 4.24 9.58 26.00
CA ASN A 82 4.63 10.60 26.94
C ASN A 82 5.98 10.22 27.58
N GLU A 83 7.04 10.94 27.24
CA GLU A 83 8.23 11.03 28.08
C GLU A 83 8.02 12.18 29.07
N GLU A 84 7.62 11.82 30.29
CA GLU A 84 7.75 12.73 31.42
C GLU A 84 9.21 12.78 31.88
N SER A 85 9.75 14.00 31.84
CA SER A 85 10.69 14.57 32.82
C SER A 85 12.16 14.13 32.79
N GLN A 86 13.00 14.82 32.01
CA GLN A 86 14.28 15.38 32.48
C GLN A 86 14.56 16.74 31.81
N SER A 87 15.00 17.69 32.63
CA SER A 87 15.18 19.13 32.38
C SER A 87 16.29 19.50 31.37
N PRO A 88 16.26 20.73 30.81
CA PRO A 88 17.05 21.11 29.63
C PRO A 88 18.46 21.60 29.97
N LEU A 89 19.46 21.17 29.18
CA LEU A 89 20.72 21.88 29.05
C LEU A 89 20.67 22.73 27.78
N THR A 90 20.75 24.03 27.99
CA THR A 90 20.81 25.09 26.98
C THR A 90 22.16 25.06 26.26
N LEU A 91 22.15 25.01 24.93
CA LEU A 91 23.23 25.56 24.12
C LEU A 91 22.68 26.30 22.88
N SER A 92 23.35 27.41 22.61
CA SER A 92 22.91 28.60 21.88
C SER A 92 22.66 28.39 20.37
N SER A 93 21.64 29.08 19.85
CA SER A 93 21.35 29.22 18.43
C SER A 93 22.17 30.37 17.83
N SER A 94 23.09 30.07 16.93
CA SER A 94 23.62 31.06 15.99
C SER A 94 22.72 31.12 14.75
N GLN A 95 22.08 32.28 14.56
CA GLN A 95 21.20 32.61 13.45
C GLN A 95 21.96 32.69 12.12
N LEU A 96 21.40 32.08 11.07
CA LEU A 96 21.64 32.47 9.68
C LEU A 96 20.31 32.29 8.91
N SER A 97 19.63 33.42 8.73
CA SER A 97 18.43 33.59 7.93
C SER A 97 18.84 33.76 6.47
N CYS A 98 18.28 32.98 5.55
CA CYS A 98 18.49 33.17 4.11
C CYS A 98 17.15 33.49 3.44
N GLN A 99 17.02 34.73 3.01
CA GLN A 99 15.93 35.27 2.20
C GLN A 99 16.01 34.74 0.76
N SER A 100 14.84 34.59 0.13
CA SER A 100 14.68 34.27 -1.29
C SER A 100 15.14 35.43 -2.20
N PRO A 101 15.86 35.18 -3.30
CA PRO A 101 16.11 36.21 -4.30
C PRO A 101 15.06 36.16 -5.42
N SER A 102 14.31 37.24 -5.55
CA SER A 102 13.66 37.66 -6.80
C SER A 102 14.64 38.49 -7.64
N ASP A 103 14.42 38.48 -8.95
CA ASP A 103 15.01 39.31 -10.00
C ASP A 103 16.27 38.76 -10.70
N ILE A 104 16.07 38.18 -11.90
CA ILE A 104 17.07 38.20 -12.97
C ILE A 104 16.39 38.79 -14.20
N ASP A 105 16.89 39.96 -14.56
CA ASP A 105 16.53 40.70 -15.75
C ASP A 105 17.24 40.17 -16.99
N SER A 106 16.51 40.23 -18.09
CA SER A 106 16.82 40.05 -19.51
C SER A 106 18.30 40.07 -19.99
N LEU A 107 18.73 39.01 -20.69
CA LEU A 107 19.78 39.07 -21.72
C LEU A 107 19.43 38.21 -22.94
N SER A 108 19.52 38.85 -24.10
CA SER A 108 19.18 38.41 -25.44
C SER A 108 20.24 37.51 -26.08
N VAL A 109 19.79 36.50 -26.83
CA VAL A 109 20.64 35.55 -27.58
C VAL A 109 20.79 36.01 -29.04
N PRO A 110 22.00 36.09 -29.63
CA PRO A 110 22.16 36.10 -31.07
C PRO A 110 22.26 34.67 -31.62
N ALA A 111 21.55 34.42 -32.72
CA ALA A 111 21.59 33.17 -33.46
C ALA A 111 22.91 33.01 -34.23
N GLY A 112 23.54 31.83 -34.14
CA GLY A 112 24.66 31.47 -35.02
C GLY A 112 25.45 30.23 -34.59
N THR A 113 25.22 29.13 -35.32
CA THR A 113 26.14 28.00 -35.58
C THR A 113 26.62 27.09 -34.42
N GLY A 114 26.00 25.90 -34.38
CA GLY A 114 26.54 24.58 -34.03
C GLY A 114 27.68 24.44 -33.02
N MET A 115 27.33 24.10 -31.78
CA MET A 115 28.24 23.49 -30.80
C MET A 115 27.66 22.16 -30.31
N THR A 116 28.53 21.17 -30.09
CA THR A 116 28.14 19.84 -29.59
C THR A 116 27.97 19.85 -28.07
N ALA A 117 27.18 18.90 -27.53
CA ALA A 117 26.89 18.81 -26.09
C ALA A 117 28.14 18.75 -25.18
N SER A 118 29.27 18.26 -25.70
CA SER A 118 30.56 18.25 -25.00
C SER A 118 31.17 19.63 -24.80
N GLN A 119 30.81 20.63 -25.61
CA GLN A 119 31.29 22.01 -25.45
C GLN A 119 30.43 22.83 -24.47
N MET A 120 29.18 22.45 -24.21
CA MET A 120 28.36 23.08 -23.16
C MET A 120 28.82 22.72 -21.74
N LEU A 121 29.48 21.57 -21.55
CA LEU A 121 29.96 21.11 -20.24
C LEU A 121 31.25 21.82 -19.77
N LEU A 122 31.94 22.55 -20.64
CA LEU A 122 33.22 23.20 -20.35
C LEU A 122 33.11 24.72 -20.08
N GLN A 123 31.90 25.30 -20.17
CA GLN A 123 31.67 26.73 -19.94
C GLN A 123 30.75 27.04 -18.75
N SER A 124 30.46 26.06 -17.88
CA SER A 124 29.76 26.34 -16.64
C SER A 124 30.74 26.52 -15.49
N ASP A 125 31.16 27.76 -15.25
CA ASP A 125 31.80 28.19 -13.99
C ASP A 125 30.98 27.79 -12.75
N PHE A 126 29.68 27.48 -12.94
CA PHE A 126 28.77 26.95 -11.95
C PHE A 126 29.14 25.54 -11.44
N LEU A 127 29.53 24.61 -12.31
CA LEU A 127 29.91 23.26 -11.86
C LEU A 127 31.30 23.27 -11.22
N ASN A 128 32.23 24.08 -11.76
CA ASN A 128 33.55 24.25 -11.14
C ASN A 128 33.46 24.94 -9.77
N SER A 129 32.55 25.89 -9.56
CA SER A 129 32.26 26.48 -8.25
C SER A 129 31.68 25.47 -7.27
N LEU A 130 30.70 24.65 -7.69
CA LEU A 130 30.10 23.59 -6.86
C LEU A 130 31.11 22.53 -6.41
N PHE A 131 32.08 22.15 -7.26
CA PHE A 131 33.11 21.18 -6.91
C PHE A 131 34.33 21.79 -6.19
N SER A 132 34.60 23.09 -6.37
CA SER A 132 35.66 23.80 -5.63
C SER A 132 35.30 23.96 -4.15
N ASP A 133 34.03 24.20 -3.82
CA ASP A 133 33.59 24.29 -2.41
C ASP A 133 33.60 22.93 -1.68
N LEU A 134 33.48 21.81 -2.41
CA LEU A 134 33.67 20.46 -1.85
C LEU A 134 35.15 20.09 -1.63
N THR A 135 36.06 20.66 -2.42
CA THR A 135 37.50 20.36 -2.36
C THR A 135 38.30 21.36 -1.52
N ALA A 136 37.77 22.57 -1.26
CA ALA A 136 38.38 23.56 -0.38
C ALA A 136 38.25 23.23 1.13
N ASN A 137 37.39 22.27 1.50
CA ASN A 137 37.25 21.78 2.87
C ASN A 137 37.90 20.41 3.12
N SER A 138 38.69 19.91 2.16
CA SER A 138 39.43 18.64 2.26
C SER A 138 40.93 18.87 2.05
N GLY A 139 41.53 19.66 2.94
CA GLY A 139 42.97 19.91 2.92
C GLY A 139 43.47 20.51 4.22
N SER A 140 43.64 19.67 5.25
CA SER A 140 44.67 19.76 6.32
C SER A 140 44.12 19.38 7.69
N ALA A 141 44.19 18.09 8.03
CA ALA A 141 44.44 17.62 9.39
C ALA A 141 44.90 16.14 9.33
N LEU A 142 46.13 15.94 8.86
CA LEU A 142 46.87 14.69 9.04
C LEU A 142 47.87 14.87 10.20
N PHE A 143 47.74 14.00 11.21
CA PHE A 143 48.69 13.63 12.27
C PHE A 143 49.08 14.69 13.32
N ASN A 144 48.43 14.62 14.49
CA ASN A 144 49.00 14.16 15.78
C ASN A 144 48.17 14.74 16.93
N ASP A 145 47.57 13.89 17.75
CA ASP A 145 47.68 13.97 19.21
C ASP A 145 47.23 12.63 19.83
N GLU A 146 48.11 12.10 20.66
CA GLU A 146 47.95 10.91 21.49
C GLU A 146 46.98 11.17 22.65
N ASP A 147 46.38 10.08 23.14
CA ASP A 147 45.65 9.95 24.42
C ASP A 147 44.32 10.70 24.61
N ASP A 148 43.22 10.01 24.33
CA ASP A 148 42.33 9.43 25.38
C ASP A 148 41.17 8.69 24.70
N GLN A 149 41.44 7.46 24.22
CA GLN A 149 40.40 6.57 23.71
C GLN A 149 39.74 5.81 24.87
N THR A 150 38.77 6.42 25.52
CA THR A 150 37.66 5.64 26.11
C THR A 150 36.56 5.48 25.06
N GLN A 151 36.72 4.40 24.30
CA GLN A 151 35.77 3.87 23.33
C GLN A 151 34.34 3.80 23.90
N LEU A 152 33.45 4.64 23.40
CA LEU A 152 32.01 4.37 23.38
C LEU A 152 31.71 3.47 22.16
N VAL A 153 32.21 2.24 22.19
CA VAL A 153 31.67 1.14 21.38
C VAL A 153 30.28 0.86 21.95
N PRO A 154 29.19 0.88 21.15
CA PRO A 154 27.91 0.37 21.62
C PRO A 154 28.16 -1.07 22.06
N SER A 155 27.99 -1.35 23.34
CA SER A 155 28.17 -2.69 23.90
C SER A 155 27.27 -3.64 23.10
N SER A 156 27.85 -4.41 22.19
CA SER A 156 27.15 -5.44 21.42
C SER A 156 26.50 -6.36 22.44
N VAL A 157 25.17 -6.38 22.50
CA VAL A 157 24.48 -7.35 23.35
C VAL A 157 24.80 -8.70 22.75
N ASN A 158 25.66 -9.47 23.43
CA ASN A 158 25.98 -10.82 23.02
C ASN A 158 24.72 -11.67 23.25
N VAL A 159 23.84 -11.72 22.26
CA VAL A 159 22.61 -12.51 22.31
C VAL A 159 23.02 -13.96 22.46
N ASP A 160 22.58 -14.60 23.55
CA ASP A 160 22.93 -15.99 23.80
C ASP A 160 22.52 -16.85 22.62
N ILE A 161 23.39 -17.77 22.29
CA ILE A 161 23.26 -18.59 21.09
C ILE A 161 22.03 -19.49 21.13
N ARG A 162 21.55 -19.83 22.34
CA ARG A 162 20.29 -20.55 22.54
C ARG A 162 19.08 -19.70 22.19
N THR A 163 19.11 -18.41 22.51
CA THR A 163 18.06 -17.46 22.14
C THR A 163 18.02 -17.30 20.63
N MET A 164 19.17 -17.16 19.98
CA MET A 164 19.27 -17.09 18.51
C MET A 164 18.71 -18.35 17.84
N ASP A 165 19.14 -19.53 18.29
CA ASP A 165 18.67 -20.82 17.78
C ASP A 165 17.15 -20.96 17.90
N SER A 166 16.58 -20.59 19.06
CA SER A 166 15.15 -20.67 19.25
C SER A 166 14.35 -19.66 18.40
N LEU A 167 14.86 -18.44 18.20
CA LEU A 167 14.21 -17.45 17.32
C LEU A 167 14.23 -17.90 15.86
N VAL A 168 15.34 -18.46 15.40
CA VAL A 168 15.45 -19.04 14.05
C VAL A 168 14.49 -20.23 13.91
N HIS A 169 14.38 -21.08 14.92
CA HIS A 169 13.39 -22.16 14.94
C HIS A 169 11.96 -21.64 14.83
N SER A 170 11.58 -20.58 15.58
CA SER A 170 10.27 -19.93 15.43
C SER A 170 10.04 -19.40 14.01
N TYR A 171 11.06 -18.83 13.35
CA TYR A 171 10.96 -18.41 11.94
C TYR A 171 10.67 -19.61 11.02
N THR A 172 11.44 -20.70 11.14
CA THR A 172 11.26 -21.89 10.29
C THR A 172 9.90 -22.57 10.50
N TRP A 173 9.37 -22.54 11.71
CA TRP A 173 8.06 -23.10 11.99
C TRP A 173 6.95 -22.25 11.37
N ARG A 174 7.04 -20.92 11.53
CA ARG A 174 5.95 -20.00 11.18
C ARG A 174 5.98 -19.61 9.72
N MET A 175 7.10 -19.11 9.20
CA MET A 175 7.14 -18.40 7.91
C MET A 175 7.53 -19.29 6.74
N SER A 176 8.58 -20.09 6.89
CA SER A 176 9.14 -20.82 5.75
C SER A 176 8.17 -21.84 5.15
N LYS A 177 7.17 -22.28 5.92
CA LYS A 177 6.11 -23.18 5.44
C LYS A 177 5.23 -22.55 4.37
N TYR A 178 5.00 -21.23 4.44
CA TYR A 178 4.05 -20.52 3.57
C TYR A 178 4.74 -19.65 2.54
N TYR A 179 5.91 -19.09 2.91
CA TYR A 179 6.80 -18.33 2.03
C TYR A 179 8.24 -18.82 2.22
N PRO A 180 8.73 -19.76 1.39
CA PRO A 180 10.07 -20.33 1.52
C PRO A 180 11.13 -19.36 0.98
N LEU A 181 11.28 -18.22 1.65
CA LEU A 181 12.29 -17.21 1.34
C LEU A 181 13.71 -17.70 1.69
N VAL A 182 13.81 -18.49 2.76
CA VAL A 182 15.06 -19.06 3.25
C VAL A 182 14.85 -20.57 3.35
N ASP A 183 15.79 -21.35 2.83
CA ASP A 183 15.78 -22.80 3.03
C ASP A 183 16.05 -23.14 4.49
N SER A 184 15.02 -23.63 5.19
CA SER A 184 15.09 -23.90 6.64
C SER A 184 16.12 -24.95 7.01
N THR A 185 16.31 -25.95 6.15
CA THR A 185 17.29 -27.02 6.38
C THR A 185 18.70 -26.47 6.33
N SER A 186 19.03 -25.71 5.28
CA SER A 186 20.31 -25.02 5.12
C SER A 186 20.54 -23.99 6.22
N LEU A 187 19.56 -23.14 6.54
CA LEU A 187 19.67 -22.14 7.60
C LEU A 187 20.05 -22.76 8.95
N LEU A 188 19.34 -23.81 9.36
CA LEU A 188 19.61 -24.50 10.62
C LEU A 188 20.95 -25.24 10.59
N ALA A 189 21.32 -25.86 9.47
CA ALA A 189 22.60 -26.54 9.33
C ALA A 189 23.79 -25.56 9.44
N ARG A 190 23.72 -24.43 8.73
CA ARG A 190 24.75 -23.36 8.75
C ARG A 190 24.86 -22.71 10.13
N LEU A 191 23.74 -22.51 10.82
CA LEU A 191 23.72 -21.98 12.18
C LEU A 191 24.37 -22.95 13.19
N ARG A 192 24.06 -24.25 13.10
CA ARG A 192 24.70 -25.30 13.92
C ARG A 192 26.19 -25.39 13.66
N ALA A 193 26.62 -25.19 12.41
CA ALA A 193 28.03 -25.13 12.02
C ALA A 193 28.76 -23.86 12.48
N ARG A 194 28.07 -22.92 13.16
CA ARG A 194 28.61 -21.64 13.63
C ARG A 194 29.12 -20.77 12.49
N GLU A 195 28.56 -20.90 11.29
CA GLU A 195 28.96 -20.10 10.13
C GLU A 195 28.69 -18.60 10.38
N ASN A 196 27.69 -18.28 11.19
CA ASN A 196 27.27 -16.90 11.51
C ASN A 196 28.36 -16.07 12.20
N ILE A 197 29.40 -16.72 12.74
CA ILE A 197 30.56 -16.06 13.36
C ILE A 197 31.67 -15.80 12.34
N ARG A 198 31.76 -16.63 11.28
CA ARG A 198 32.85 -16.61 10.30
C ARG A 198 32.47 -15.89 9.01
N ASN A 199 31.19 -15.92 8.66
CA ASN A 199 30.63 -15.30 7.48
C ASN A 199 29.75 -14.12 7.92
N LEU A 200 30.23 -12.90 7.64
CA LEU A 200 29.55 -11.66 8.05
C LEU A 200 28.17 -11.51 7.41
N GLU A 201 28.00 -11.91 6.15
CA GLU A 201 26.72 -11.83 5.45
C GLU A 201 25.69 -12.77 6.07
N PHE A 202 26.10 -14.01 6.37
CA PHE A 202 25.24 -14.98 7.04
C PHE A 202 24.93 -14.56 8.49
N GLY A 203 25.92 -14.00 9.20
CA GLY A 203 25.72 -13.41 10.52
C GLY A 203 24.66 -12.32 10.49
N ALA A 204 24.79 -11.35 9.57
CA ALA A 204 23.83 -10.27 9.41
C ALA A 204 22.42 -10.78 9.04
N LEU A 205 22.33 -11.80 8.18
CA LEU A 205 21.06 -12.45 7.86
C LEU A 205 20.41 -13.04 9.10
N VAL A 206 21.13 -13.84 9.88
CA VAL A 206 20.59 -14.47 11.10
C VAL A 206 20.11 -13.42 12.09
N LEU A 207 20.89 -12.36 12.35
CA LEU A 207 20.47 -11.28 13.26
C LEU A 207 19.21 -10.57 12.75
N SER A 208 19.11 -10.30 11.45
CA SER A 208 17.92 -9.68 10.85
C SER A 208 16.67 -10.56 10.95
N ILE A 209 16.80 -11.89 10.80
CA ILE A 209 15.71 -12.86 11.00
C ILE A 209 15.27 -12.87 12.47
N CYS A 210 16.22 -12.90 13.41
CA CYS A 210 15.92 -12.87 14.83
C CYS A 210 15.19 -11.57 15.23
N ALA A 211 15.66 -10.42 14.74
CA ALA A 211 14.99 -9.13 14.94
C ALA A 211 13.56 -9.14 14.39
N PHE A 212 13.37 -9.70 13.20
CA PHE A 212 12.05 -9.81 12.58
C PHE A 212 11.08 -10.65 13.43
N VAL A 213 11.52 -11.83 13.89
CA VAL A 213 10.69 -12.71 14.75
C VAL A 213 10.30 -12.00 16.04
N LEU A 214 11.22 -11.26 16.67
CA LEU A 214 10.94 -10.49 17.89
C LEU A 214 9.91 -9.37 17.69
N LEU A 215 9.73 -8.88 16.47
CA LEU A 215 8.78 -7.81 16.14
C LEU A 215 7.40 -8.35 15.68
N GLN A 216 7.30 -9.64 15.34
CA GLN A 216 6.03 -10.23 14.94
C GLN A 216 5.04 -10.29 16.11
N PRO A 217 3.71 -10.11 15.89
CA PRO A 217 2.71 -10.29 16.93
C PRO A 217 2.89 -11.65 17.63
N GLY A 218 2.87 -11.62 18.98
CA GLY A 218 3.25 -12.78 19.80
C GLY A 218 2.31 -13.95 19.57
N PHE A 219 2.86 -15.09 19.16
CA PHE A 219 2.09 -16.31 18.97
C PHE A 219 2.03 -17.08 20.28
N LYS A 220 0.85 -17.60 20.67
CA LYS A 220 0.64 -18.25 21.98
C LYS A 220 1.58 -19.45 22.25
N ARG A 221 2.19 -20.03 21.22
CA ARG A 221 3.10 -21.19 21.29
C ARG A 221 4.60 -20.87 21.27
N ASP A 222 5.00 -19.61 21.10
CA ASP A 222 6.42 -19.24 21.12
C ASP A 222 6.92 -19.22 22.58
N ASN A 223 7.45 -20.35 23.08
CA ASN A 223 7.93 -20.48 24.46
C ASN A 223 9.03 -19.45 24.84
N VAL A 224 9.79 -18.92 23.87
CA VAL A 224 10.76 -17.83 24.07
C VAL A 224 10.07 -16.51 24.39
N LEU A 225 8.89 -16.30 23.83
CA LEU A 225 8.06 -15.11 24.04
C LEU A 225 7.08 -15.29 25.21
N GLN A 226 7.05 -16.48 25.84
CA GLN A 226 6.21 -16.77 27.02
C GLN A 226 6.85 -16.32 28.33
N ASP A 227 8.17 -16.12 28.38
CA ASP A 227 8.78 -15.47 29.53
C ASP A 227 8.37 -13.99 29.54
N LYS A 228 8.25 -13.39 30.73
CA LYS A 228 7.61 -12.08 31.07
C LYS A 228 8.07 -10.84 30.27
N THR A 229 8.84 -11.02 29.21
CA THR A 229 9.30 -10.00 28.27
C THR A 229 8.14 -9.23 27.64
N THR A 230 8.10 -7.96 27.96
CA THR A 230 7.16 -6.99 27.41
C THR A 230 7.43 -6.76 25.91
N LEU A 231 6.41 -6.35 25.15
CA LEU A 231 6.58 -5.91 23.75
C LEU A 231 7.69 -4.85 23.62
N ARG A 232 7.84 -3.98 24.63
CA ARG A 232 8.88 -2.96 24.69
C ARG A 232 10.28 -3.56 24.74
N GLU A 233 10.50 -4.57 25.56
CA GLU A 233 11.81 -5.25 25.68
C GLU A 233 12.17 -6.00 24.40
N ARG A 234 11.21 -6.71 23.81
CA ARG A 234 11.38 -7.37 22.51
C ARG A 234 11.74 -6.38 21.41
N THR A 235 11.05 -5.23 21.38
CA THR A 235 11.33 -4.17 20.39
C THR A 235 12.72 -3.58 20.59
N ARG A 236 13.18 -3.41 21.84
CA ARG A 236 14.53 -2.93 22.15
C ARG A 236 15.60 -3.94 21.71
N LEU A 237 15.41 -5.22 22.02
CA LEU A 237 16.32 -6.28 21.58
C LEU A 237 16.36 -6.37 20.05
N ALA A 238 15.21 -6.30 19.38
CA ALA A 238 15.13 -6.29 17.93
C ALA A 238 15.91 -5.10 17.33
N GLN A 239 15.80 -3.90 17.91
CA GLN A 239 16.58 -2.74 17.47
C GLN A 239 18.08 -3.02 17.55
N THR A 240 18.58 -3.53 18.68
CA THR A 240 20.00 -3.88 18.81
C THR A 240 20.45 -4.90 17.78
N LEU A 241 19.65 -5.95 17.54
CA LEU A 241 19.94 -6.94 16.51
C LEU A 241 19.96 -6.36 15.08
N MET A 242 19.09 -5.38 14.80
CA MET A 242 19.11 -4.65 13.53
C MET A 242 20.39 -3.82 13.38
N ASP A 243 20.81 -3.12 14.44
CA ASP A 243 22.01 -2.29 14.44
C ASP A 243 23.27 -3.15 14.23
N ASP A 244 23.36 -4.29 14.91
CA ASP A 244 24.45 -5.25 14.75
C ASP A 244 24.47 -5.85 13.34
N ALA A 245 23.31 -6.19 12.76
CA ALA A 245 23.23 -6.67 11.37
C ALA A 245 23.71 -5.62 10.37
N ILE A 246 23.38 -4.34 10.59
CA ILE A 246 23.84 -3.23 9.76
C ILE A 246 25.35 -3.03 9.93
N ALA A 247 25.85 -3.09 11.18
CA ALA A 247 27.27 -2.97 11.47
C ALA A 247 28.09 -4.07 10.78
N MET A 248 27.64 -5.33 10.84
CA MET A 248 28.29 -6.46 10.15
C MET A 248 28.39 -6.22 8.63
N ARG A 249 27.34 -5.68 8.00
CA ARG A 249 27.35 -5.36 6.57
C ARG A 249 28.32 -4.24 6.23
N ASN A 250 28.45 -3.24 7.10
CA ASN A 250 29.36 -2.11 6.89
C ASN A 250 30.85 -2.50 7.01
N MET A 251 31.17 -3.66 7.61
CA MET A 251 32.54 -4.15 7.72
C MET A 251 33.09 -4.67 6.38
N ASP A 252 32.24 -5.15 5.49
CA ASP A 252 32.62 -5.68 4.18
C ASP A 252 31.73 -5.10 3.07
N PRO A 253 32.16 -4.02 2.39
CA PRO A 253 31.39 -3.40 1.31
C PRO A 253 31.19 -4.28 0.07
N SER A 254 31.87 -5.43 -0.02
CA SER A 254 31.83 -6.33 -1.18
C SER A 254 30.43 -6.87 -1.48
N PHE A 255 29.54 -6.94 -0.47
CA PHE A 255 28.16 -7.40 -0.67
C PHE A 255 27.39 -6.50 -1.65
N MET A 256 27.77 -5.23 -1.80
CA MET A 256 27.13 -4.31 -2.76
C MET A 256 27.62 -4.55 -4.20
N GLU A 257 28.87 -4.99 -4.35
CA GLU A 257 29.51 -5.25 -5.65
C GLU A 257 29.14 -6.63 -6.19
N LYS A 258 29.07 -7.64 -5.30
CA LYS A 258 28.73 -9.03 -5.63
C LYS A 258 27.65 -9.56 -4.68
N PRO A 259 26.40 -9.11 -4.83
CA PRO A 259 25.33 -9.48 -3.93
C PRO A 259 25.05 -10.98 -3.93
N THR A 260 25.05 -11.56 -2.73
CA THR A 260 24.58 -12.92 -2.48
C THR A 260 23.10 -12.93 -2.09
N VAL A 261 22.49 -14.12 -2.10
CA VAL A 261 21.13 -14.31 -1.58
C VAL A 261 21.02 -13.88 -0.11
N ASP A 262 22.06 -14.12 0.71
CA ASP A 262 22.07 -13.72 2.12
C ASP A 262 22.05 -12.19 2.28
N SER A 263 22.81 -11.47 1.45
CA SER A 263 22.83 -9.99 1.46
C SER A 263 21.49 -9.36 1.05
N ILE A 264 20.82 -9.95 0.05
CA ILE A 264 19.48 -9.54 -0.42
C ILE A 264 18.45 -9.79 0.68
N LEU A 265 18.44 -11.00 1.25
CA LEU A 265 17.51 -11.38 2.30
C LEU A 265 17.71 -10.54 3.56
N THR A 266 18.95 -10.21 3.93
CA THR A 266 19.22 -9.31 5.05
C THR A 266 18.56 -7.94 4.84
N SER A 267 18.68 -7.38 3.64
CA SER A 267 18.01 -6.11 3.28
C SER A 267 16.49 -6.22 3.34
N PHE A 268 15.93 -7.35 2.88
CA PHE A 268 14.50 -7.64 2.96
C PHE A 268 14.00 -7.79 4.41
N PHE A 269 14.70 -8.52 5.27
CA PHE A 269 14.31 -8.67 6.68
C PHE A 269 14.47 -7.36 7.45
N LEU A 270 15.48 -6.54 7.14
CA LEU A 270 15.56 -5.18 7.68
C LEU A 270 14.37 -4.32 7.26
N PHE A 271 13.94 -4.38 5.99
CA PHE A 271 12.68 -3.78 5.54
C PHE A 271 11.51 -4.25 6.41
N ALA A 272 11.35 -5.56 6.58
CA ALA A 272 10.24 -6.13 7.33
C ALA A 272 10.24 -5.70 8.80
N CYS A 273 11.42 -5.53 9.41
CA CYS A 273 11.55 -4.99 10.75
C CYS A 273 11.14 -3.52 10.83
N PHE A 274 11.62 -2.66 9.93
CA PHE A 274 11.19 -1.26 9.88
C PHE A 274 9.69 -1.11 9.60
N PHE A 275 9.12 -2.00 8.79
CA PHE A 275 7.70 -2.06 8.53
C PHE A 275 6.89 -2.38 9.80
N ASN A 276 7.28 -3.40 10.55
CA ASN A 276 6.64 -3.73 11.83
C ASN A 276 6.69 -2.55 12.83
N ARG A 277 7.78 -1.79 12.80
CA ARG A 277 8.01 -0.61 13.66
C ARG A 277 7.35 0.69 13.17
N GLN A 278 6.59 0.65 12.08
CA GLN A 278 5.92 1.84 11.51
C GLN A 278 6.89 2.96 11.09
N LEU A 279 8.06 2.59 10.56
CA LEU A 279 9.05 3.53 10.01
C LEU A 279 9.05 3.46 8.47
N PRO A 280 8.11 4.13 7.78
CA PRO A 280 7.82 3.85 6.38
C PRO A 280 8.95 4.22 5.42
N HIS A 281 9.70 5.29 5.70
CA HIS A 281 10.80 5.75 4.84
C HIS A 281 12.00 4.80 4.93
N ALA A 282 12.38 4.39 6.15
CA ALA A 282 13.45 3.44 6.38
C ALA A 282 13.12 2.06 5.78
N ALA A 283 11.87 1.61 5.96
CA ALA A 283 11.36 0.40 5.32
C ALA A 283 11.47 0.48 3.79
N TRP A 284 10.96 1.55 3.19
CA TRP A 284 11.01 1.73 1.74
C TRP A 284 12.43 1.70 1.18
N LEU A 285 13.37 2.40 1.83
CA LEU A 285 14.78 2.40 1.41
C LEU A 285 15.39 1.00 1.43
N ARG A 286 15.15 0.22 2.50
CA ARG A 286 15.66 -1.16 2.61
C ARG A 286 15.02 -2.11 1.61
N LEU A 287 13.74 -1.91 1.28
CA LEU A 287 13.07 -2.70 0.24
C LEU A 287 13.66 -2.40 -1.13
N ARG A 288 13.90 -1.11 -1.44
CA ARG A 288 14.54 -0.68 -2.68
C ARG A 288 15.99 -1.15 -2.79
N GLU A 289 16.72 -1.20 -1.68
CA GLU A 289 18.04 -1.83 -1.60
C GLU A 289 17.97 -3.31 -1.98
N ALA A 290 17.07 -4.09 -1.37
CA ALA A 290 16.90 -5.52 -1.68
C ALA A 290 16.56 -5.77 -3.16
N VAL A 291 15.66 -4.95 -3.73
CA VAL A 291 15.31 -4.98 -5.16
C VAL A 291 16.51 -4.63 -6.05
N THR A 292 17.32 -3.64 -5.66
CA THR A 292 18.48 -3.23 -6.45
C THR A 292 19.60 -4.29 -6.42
N LEU A 293 19.90 -4.86 -5.26
CA LEU A 293 20.87 -5.96 -5.12
C LEU A 293 20.44 -7.19 -5.93
N THR A 294 19.14 -7.46 -5.96
CA THR A 294 18.52 -8.49 -6.80
C THR A 294 18.76 -8.22 -8.29
N GLU A 295 18.51 -7.01 -8.77
CA GLU A 295 18.78 -6.63 -10.17
C GLU A 295 20.27 -6.76 -10.55
N ILE A 296 21.18 -6.43 -9.63
CA ILE A 296 22.64 -6.59 -9.82
C ILE A 296 23.00 -8.08 -9.92
N MET A 297 22.50 -8.91 -8.99
CA MET A 297 22.73 -10.36 -9.00
C MET A 297 22.21 -11.01 -10.29
N GLU A 298 21.07 -10.55 -10.82
CA GLU A 298 20.52 -11.04 -12.09
C GLU A 298 21.47 -10.82 -13.25
N VAL A 299 21.96 -9.58 -13.42
CA VAL A 299 22.88 -9.22 -14.50
C VAL A 299 24.17 -10.02 -14.44
N GLN A 300 24.70 -10.24 -13.23
CA GLN A 300 25.94 -10.99 -13.01
C GLN A 300 25.78 -12.51 -13.23
N SER A 301 24.56 -13.04 -13.09
CA SER A 301 24.29 -14.48 -13.24
C SER A 301 24.03 -14.89 -14.71
N VAL A 302 23.92 -13.94 -15.64
CA VAL A 302 23.68 -14.24 -17.06
C VAL A 302 24.90 -14.94 -17.65
N GLY A 303 24.74 -16.20 -18.07
CA GLY A 303 25.81 -17.00 -18.66
C GLY A 303 26.61 -17.85 -17.66
N ASP A 304 26.23 -17.85 -16.38
CA ASP A 304 26.83 -18.73 -15.38
C ASP A 304 26.20 -20.14 -15.45
N GLU A 305 26.95 -21.08 -16.05
CA GLU A 305 26.57 -22.49 -16.16
C GLU A 305 26.69 -23.25 -14.82
N THR A 306 27.32 -22.66 -13.80
CA THR A 306 27.53 -23.33 -12.51
C THR A 306 26.29 -23.31 -11.60
N VAL A 307 25.30 -22.46 -11.88
CA VAL A 307 24.08 -22.34 -11.07
C VAL A 307 23.12 -23.48 -11.38
N THR A 308 22.80 -24.28 -10.36
CA THR A 308 21.86 -25.40 -10.47
C THR A 308 20.44 -24.94 -10.82
N VAL A 309 19.62 -25.84 -11.37
CA VAL A 309 18.20 -25.56 -11.68
C VAL A 309 17.43 -25.19 -10.41
N GLU A 310 17.69 -25.88 -9.30
CA GLU A 310 17.05 -25.63 -8.01
C GLU A 310 17.39 -24.23 -7.47
N ASP A 311 18.65 -23.80 -7.58
CA ASP A 311 19.06 -22.46 -7.16
C ASP A 311 18.44 -21.36 -8.04
N ARG A 312 18.27 -21.62 -9.34
CA ARG A 312 17.55 -20.70 -10.23
C ARG A 312 16.09 -20.55 -9.83
N GLU A 313 15.41 -21.62 -9.45
CA GLU A 313 14.01 -21.58 -8.99
C GLU A 313 13.86 -20.85 -7.65
N LYS A 314 14.78 -21.07 -6.70
CA LYS A 314 14.83 -20.33 -5.42
C LYS A 314 15.01 -18.83 -5.66
N ARG A 315 15.94 -18.44 -6.54
CA ARG A 315 16.15 -17.04 -6.92
C ARG A 315 14.91 -16.45 -7.60
N ALA A 316 14.28 -17.18 -8.52
CA ALA A 316 13.04 -16.74 -9.18
C ALA A 316 11.91 -16.50 -8.16
N THR A 317 11.78 -17.36 -7.16
CA THR A 317 10.78 -17.23 -6.10
C THR A 317 11.03 -15.99 -5.23
N LEU A 318 12.29 -15.77 -4.82
CA LEU A 318 12.70 -14.54 -4.12
C LEU A 318 12.34 -13.28 -4.92
N TYR A 319 12.61 -13.29 -6.23
CA TYR A 319 12.35 -12.14 -7.11
C TYR A 319 10.86 -11.83 -7.20
N ARG A 320 10.02 -12.87 -7.33
CA ARG A 320 8.55 -12.72 -7.33
C ARG A 320 8.04 -12.13 -6.01
N ILE A 321 8.54 -12.61 -4.87
CA ILE A 321 8.14 -12.09 -3.55
C ILE A 321 8.57 -10.63 -3.39
N LEU A 322 9.79 -10.27 -3.77
CA LEU A 322 10.26 -8.88 -3.74
C LEU A 322 9.42 -7.97 -4.62
N ALA A 323 9.09 -8.41 -5.85
CA ALA A 323 8.27 -7.63 -6.78
C ALA A 323 6.86 -7.39 -6.23
N VAL A 324 6.21 -8.43 -5.70
CA VAL A 324 4.88 -8.32 -5.07
C VAL A 324 4.93 -7.40 -3.86
N THR A 325 5.94 -7.57 -2.99
CA THR A 325 6.09 -6.77 -1.77
C THR A 325 6.32 -5.31 -2.09
N GLU A 326 7.17 -5.01 -3.08
CA GLU A 326 7.40 -3.65 -3.57
C GLU A 326 6.11 -2.99 -4.08
N HIS A 327 5.32 -3.69 -4.90
CA HIS A 327 4.07 -3.15 -5.42
C HIS A 327 3.03 -2.92 -4.32
N ALA A 328 2.87 -3.91 -3.44
CA ALA A 328 1.95 -3.80 -2.31
C ALA A 328 2.30 -2.61 -1.41
N TYR A 329 3.60 -2.47 -1.08
CA TYR A 329 4.06 -1.39 -0.21
C TYR A 329 3.99 -0.02 -0.88
N ALA A 330 4.28 0.04 -2.18
CA ALA A 330 4.18 1.27 -2.98
C ALA A 330 2.75 1.82 -2.96
N VAL A 331 1.75 0.96 -3.18
CA VAL A 331 0.33 1.33 -3.11
C VAL A 331 -0.09 1.65 -1.68
N GLN A 332 0.31 0.84 -0.71
CA GLN A 332 -0.10 1.02 0.69
C GLN A 332 0.39 2.35 1.28
N ARG A 333 1.63 2.77 0.96
CA ARG A 333 2.28 3.96 1.52
C ARG A 333 2.46 5.10 0.52
N ARG A 334 1.83 5.00 -0.66
CA ARG A 334 1.86 6.01 -1.73
C ARG A 334 3.27 6.32 -2.27
N TYR A 335 4.17 5.33 -2.32
CA TYR A 335 5.48 5.50 -2.96
C TYR A 335 5.39 5.30 -4.47
N GLY A 336 6.17 6.08 -5.22
CA GLY A 336 6.29 5.91 -6.67
C GLY A 336 7.22 4.74 -7.01
N LEU A 337 6.97 4.10 -8.15
CA LEU A 337 7.84 3.07 -8.73
C LEU A 337 8.55 3.65 -9.95
N SER A 338 9.86 3.84 -9.85
CA SER A 338 10.68 4.28 -10.99
C SER A 338 11.04 3.12 -11.92
N ARG A 339 11.06 1.89 -11.41
CA ARG A 339 11.38 0.65 -12.16
C ARG A 339 10.40 -0.42 -11.70
N ASN A 340 9.76 -1.12 -12.62
CA ASN A 340 8.78 -2.14 -12.29
C ASN A 340 9.39 -3.53 -12.42
N LEU A 341 9.83 -4.09 -11.30
CA LEU A 341 10.39 -5.43 -11.25
C LEU A 341 9.38 -6.47 -11.77
N LEU A 342 8.10 -6.29 -11.48
CA LEU A 342 7.02 -7.20 -11.91
C LEU A 342 6.89 -7.29 -13.44
N SER A 343 7.02 -6.16 -14.15
CA SER A 343 7.04 -6.09 -15.61
C SER A 343 8.28 -6.76 -16.22
N ARG A 344 9.38 -6.83 -15.45
CA ARG A 344 10.62 -7.51 -15.82
C ARG A 344 10.58 -9.00 -15.51
N LEU A 345 9.75 -9.47 -14.58
CA LEU A 345 9.66 -10.90 -14.24
C LEU A 345 9.37 -11.76 -15.48
N GLN A 346 8.52 -11.29 -16.39
CA GLN A 346 8.20 -11.99 -17.64
C GLN A 346 9.41 -12.15 -18.58
N LYS A 347 10.42 -11.28 -18.47
CA LYS A 347 11.63 -11.25 -19.28
C LYS A 347 12.89 -11.64 -18.50
N SER A 348 12.74 -12.04 -17.23
CA SER A 348 13.87 -12.35 -16.35
C SER A 348 14.60 -13.60 -16.84
N ALA A 349 15.94 -13.60 -16.69
CA ALA A 349 16.76 -14.77 -16.95
C ALA A 349 16.40 -15.96 -16.03
N PHE A 350 15.71 -15.68 -14.91
CA PHE A 350 15.18 -16.66 -13.97
C PHE A 350 13.70 -16.99 -14.19
N SER A 351 13.10 -16.55 -15.29
CA SER A 351 11.74 -16.97 -15.67
C SER A 351 11.78 -18.45 -16.03
N ALA A 352 11.60 -19.30 -15.01
CA ALA A 352 11.50 -20.74 -15.19
C ALA A 352 10.32 -21.02 -16.13
N LEU A 353 10.63 -21.62 -17.29
CA LEU A 353 9.68 -22.21 -18.24
C LEU A 353 8.89 -23.40 -17.64
N HIS A 354 9.14 -23.75 -16.39
CA HIS A 354 8.34 -24.69 -15.63
C HIS A 354 7.60 -23.94 -14.53
N GLU A 355 6.28 -23.83 -14.67
CA GLU A 355 5.38 -23.74 -13.53
C GLU A 355 5.70 -24.93 -12.63
N SER A 356 6.54 -24.75 -11.61
CA SER A 356 6.71 -25.74 -10.57
C SER A 356 5.36 -25.86 -9.86
N GLN A 357 4.60 -26.91 -10.19
CA GLN A 357 3.23 -27.19 -9.75
C GLN A 357 3.13 -27.59 -8.27
N PHE A 358 3.83 -26.89 -7.38
CA PHE A 358 3.88 -27.23 -5.96
C PHE A 358 3.68 -26.00 -5.06
N GLY A 359 2.63 -26.07 -4.24
CA GLY A 359 2.51 -25.40 -2.95
C GLY A 359 2.78 -23.89 -2.94
N ALA A 360 3.93 -23.54 -2.36
CA ALA A 360 4.27 -22.16 -2.08
C ALA A 360 4.62 -21.31 -3.31
N ALA A 361 5.22 -21.92 -4.35
CA ALA A 361 5.47 -21.21 -5.60
C ALA A 361 4.14 -20.85 -6.30
N PHE A 362 3.11 -21.70 -6.15
CA PHE A 362 1.79 -21.46 -6.72
C PHE A 362 1.07 -20.29 -6.00
N GLY A 363 1.13 -20.23 -4.67
CA GLY A 363 0.60 -19.11 -3.89
C GLY A 363 1.24 -17.76 -4.27
N VAL A 364 2.58 -17.74 -4.38
CA VAL A 364 3.31 -16.55 -4.85
C VAL A 364 2.89 -16.14 -6.26
N THR A 365 2.66 -17.10 -7.16
CA THR A 365 2.20 -16.83 -8.53
C THR A 365 0.84 -16.16 -8.55
N LYS A 366 -0.10 -16.60 -7.70
CA LYS A 366 -1.41 -15.94 -7.55
C LYS A 366 -1.27 -14.50 -7.04
N LEU A 367 -0.38 -14.24 -6.09
CA LEU A 367 -0.09 -12.88 -5.63
C LEU A 367 0.54 -12.02 -6.74
N VAL A 368 1.46 -12.56 -7.54
CA VAL A 368 2.00 -11.88 -8.72
C VAL A 368 0.87 -11.48 -9.67
N SER A 369 -0.07 -12.37 -9.96
CA SER A 369 -1.22 -12.07 -10.81
C SER A 369 -2.09 -10.95 -10.23
N LEU A 370 -2.39 -10.98 -8.93
CA LEU A 370 -3.16 -9.92 -8.25
C LEU A 370 -2.50 -8.54 -8.40
N PHE A 371 -1.20 -8.45 -8.13
CA PHE A 371 -0.47 -7.17 -8.15
C PHE A 371 -0.06 -6.72 -9.55
N SER A 372 -0.13 -7.60 -10.56
CA SER A 372 0.16 -7.27 -11.97
C SER A 372 -0.84 -6.31 -12.61
N ILE A 373 -2.01 -6.17 -11.99
CA ILE A 373 -3.07 -5.25 -12.42
C ILE A 373 -2.65 -3.79 -12.22
N ILE A 374 -1.71 -3.52 -11.30
CA ILE A 374 -1.19 -2.19 -11.02
C ILE A 374 0.06 -1.94 -11.85
N SER A 375 -0.08 -1.18 -12.93
CA SER A 375 1.03 -0.77 -13.78
C SER A 375 1.63 0.58 -13.36
N VAL A 376 2.88 0.85 -13.74
CA VAL A 376 3.59 2.10 -13.36
C VAL A 376 2.87 3.35 -13.89
N ASP A 377 2.28 3.27 -15.08
CA ASP A 377 1.62 4.40 -15.73
C ASP A 377 0.43 4.91 -14.94
N ILE A 378 -0.26 4.04 -14.20
CA ILE A 378 -1.41 4.38 -13.36
C ILE A 378 -1.07 4.50 -11.88
N LEU A 379 0.16 4.21 -11.46
CA LEU A 379 0.51 4.20 -10.04
C LEU A 379 0.28 5.56 -9.37
N ASP A 380 0.50 6.67 -10.09
CA ASP A 380 0.16 8.01 -9.59
C ASP A 380 -1.33 8.16 -9.29
N CYS A 381 -2.20 7.48 -10.03
CA CYS A 381 -3.64 7.45 -9.73
C CYS A 381 -3.92 6.61 -8.48
N TRP A 382 -3.28 5.44 -8.35
CA TRP A 382 -3.35 4.59 -7.15
C TRP A 382 -2.84 5.27 -5.89
N ASN A 383 -1.91 6.19 -6.05
CA ASN A 383 -1.29 6.95 -4.97
C ASN A 383 -1.91 8.33 -4.75
N GLU A 384 -3.00 8.66 -5.45
CA GLU A 384 -3.68 9.98 -5.38
C GLU A 384 -2.76 11.17 -5.69
N LYS A 385 -1.76 10.96 -6.56
CA LYS A 385 -0.78 11.97 -7.01
C LYS A 385 -1.05 12.47 -8.44
N CYS A 386 -2.09 11.95 -9.10
CA CYS A 386 -2.47 12.38 -10.44
C CYS A 386 -3.24 13.71 -10.44
N ALA A 387 -3.48 14.25 -11.63
CA ALA A 387 -4.16 15.55 -11.82
C ALA A 387 -5.65 15.59 -11.38
N ALA A 388 -6.24 14.48 -10.92
CA ALA A 388 -7.62 14.46 -10.44
C ALA A 388 -7.81 15.31 -9.16
N GLY A 389 -6.82 15.33 -8.26
CA GLY A 389 -6.89 16.08 -7.00
C GLY A 389 -6.70 17.59 -7.14
N SER A 390 -6.03 18.05 -8.20
CA SER A 390 -5.82 19.48 -8.47
C SER A 390 -6.98 20.13 -9.25
N GLY A 391 -8.14 19.47 -9.31
CA GLY A 391 -9.29 19.92 -10.09
C GLY A 391 -9.18 19.67 -11.59
N GLY A 392 -8.11 19.00 -12.04
CA GLY A 392 -7.95 18.53 -13.41
C GLY A 392 -8.75 17.26 -13.70
N CYS A 393 -8.78 16.85 -14.97
CA CYS A 393 -9.38 15.59 -15.39
C CYS A 393 -8.27 14.58 -15.71
N CYS A 394 -8.18 13.50 -14.93
CA CYS A 394 -7.24 12.42 -15.23
C CYS A 394 -7.86 11.44 -16.23
N THR A 395 -7.25 11.28 -17.40
CA THR A 395 -7.72 10.37 -18.46
C THR A 395 -7.25 8.93 -18.29
N LYS A 396 -6.30 8.67 -17.37
CA LYS A 396 -5.69 7.35 -17.19
C LYS A 396 -6.63 6.31 -16.57
N ILE A 397 -7.56 6.73 -15.71
CA ILE A 397 -8.54 5.87 -15.04
C ILE A 397 -9.93 6.29 -15.49
N THR A 398 -10.59 5.41 -16.24
CA THR A 398 -11.98 5.54 -16.69
C THR A 398 -12.85 4.52 -15.97
N THR A 399 -14.18 4.69 -15.99
CA THR A 399 -15.13 3.72 -15.43
C THR A 399 -14.95 2.33 -16.05
N GLU A 400 -14.77 2.25 -17.38
CA GLU A 400 -14.53 0.98 -18.09
C GLU A 400 -13.24 0.32 -17.61
N ARG A 401 -12.12 1.06 -17.54
CA ARG A 401 -10.85 0.52 -17.06
C ARG A 401 -10.92 0.07 -15.60
N ALA A 402 -11.66 0.79 -14.76
CA ALA A 402 -11.88 0.41 -13.37
C ALA A 402 -12.71 -0.89 -13.25
N LEU A 403 -13.75 -1.06 -14.07
CA LEU A 403 -14.53 -2.29 -14.14
C LEU A 403 -13.70 -3.48 -14.64
N ASP A 404 -12.86 -3.26 -15.65
CA ASP A 404 -11.93 -4.28 -16.14
C ASP A 404 -10.94 -4.70 -15.05
N MET A 405 -10.34 -3.73 -14.33
CA MET A 405 -9.45 -4.02 -13.21
C MET A 405 -10.16 -4.79 -12.10
N HIS A 406 -11.39 -4.39 -11.76
CA HIS A 406 -12.21 -5.09 -10.78
C HIS A 406 -12.43 -6.55 -11.19
N ARG A 407 -12.85 -6.80 -12.43
CA ARG A 407 -13.04 -8.14 -12.98
C ARG A 407 -11.74 -8.97 -12.90
N LEU A 408 -10.62 -8.40 -13.33
CA LEU A 408 -9.32 -9.07 -13.27
C LEU A 408 -8.91 -9.42 -11.84
N ILE A 409 -9.14 -8.54 -10.86
CA ILE A 409 -8.87 -8.82 -9.45
C ILE A 409 -9.75 -10.00 -8.98
N SER A 410 -11.03 -10.00 -9.33
CA SER A 410 -11.98 -11.06 -8.96
C SER A 410 -11.60 -12.42 -9.55
N GLU A 411 -11.14 -12.47 -10.80
CA GLU A 411 -10.82 -13.72 -11.51
C GLU A 411 -9.57 -14.46 -10.98
N VAL A 412 -8.68 -13.81 -10.20
CA VAL A 412 -7.42 -14.45 -9.77
C VAL A 412 -7.63 -15.66 -8.85
N TYR A 413 -8.59 -15.54 -7.93
CA TYR A 413 -8.98 -16.61 -7.02
C TYR A 413 -10.51 -16.72 -7.00
N ASN A 414 -11.00 -17.76 -7.66
CA ASN A 414 -12.39 -18.20 -7.65
C ASN A 414 -12.39 -19.65 -7.15
N ASP A 415 -13.20 -19.98 -6.14
CA ASP A 415 -13.32 -21.30 -5.46
C ASP A 415 -13.63 -22.51 -6.38
N THR A 416 -13.63 -22.31 -7.70
CA THR A 416 -14.02 -23.29 -8.71
C THR A 416 -12.83 -23.86 -9.49
N THR A 417 -11.58 -23.54 -9.13
CA THR A 417 -10.41 -24.06 -9.86
C THR A 417 -9.79 -25.29 -9.20
N ALA A 418 -9.51 -26.34 -9.98
CA ALA A 418 -8.90 -27.60 -9.51
C ALA A 418 -7.52 -27.47 -8.83
N GLY A 419 -6.94 -26.26 -8.80
CA GLY A 419 -5.65 -25.94 -8.18
C GLY A 419 -5.71 -25.64 -6.68
N ASP A 420 -6.90 -25.56 -6.07
CA ASP A 420 -7.06 -25.20 -4.65
C ASP A 420 -6.43 -26.24 -3.70
N ASN A 421 -6.34 -27.51 -4.13
CA ASN A 421 -5.66 -28.58 -3.38
C ASN A 421 -4.15 -28.34 -3.21
N LEU A 422 -3.56 -27.41 -3.96
CA LEU A 422 -2.14 -27.07 -3.86
C LEU A 422 -1.87 -25.92 -2.88
N LEU A 423 -2.89 -25.17 -2.48
CA LEU A 423 -2.72 -24.03 -1.57
C LEU A 423 -3.00 -24.44 -0.13
N SER A 424 -2.14 -23.99 0.78
CA SER A 424 -2.45 -24.08 2.21
C SER A 424 -3.52 -23.04 2.59
N GLU A 425 -4.30 -23.32 3.64
CA GLU A 425 -5.31 -22.39 4.15
C GLU A 425 -4.75 -20.99 4.44
N ALA A 426 -3.51 -20.89 4.95
CA ALA A 426 -2.86 -19.61 5.17
C ALA A 426 -2.56 -18.86 3.87
N GLN A 427 -2.16 -19.54 2.79
CA GLN A 427 -1.95 -18.91 1.49
C GLN A 427 -3.26 -18.46 0.86
N ILE A 428 -4.31 -19.27 0.99
CA ILE A 428 -5.67 -18.89 0.56
C ILE A 428 -6.11 -17.64 1.32
N ALA A 429 -5.89 -17.58 2.63
CA ALA A 429 -6.20 -16.41 3.43
C ALA A 429 -5.45 -15.15 2.95
N ASP A 430 -4.15 -15.22 2.66
CA ASP A 430 -3.41 -14.05 2.13
C ASP A 430 -3.91 -13.62 0.75
N ILE A 431 -4.16 -14.57 -0.15
CA ILE A 431 -4.65 -14.27 -1.51
C ILE A 431 -6.03 -13.61 -1.45
N THR A 432 -6.98 -14.23 -0.75
CA THR A 432 -8.37 -13.75 -0.68
C THR A 432 -8.49 -12.42 0.05
N ILE A 433 -7.75 -12.21 1.15
CA ILE A 433 -7.76 -10.93 1.87
C ILE A 433 -7.02 -9.85 1.07
N SER A 434 -5.91 -10.19 0.39
CA SER A 434 -5.24 -9.26 -0.54
C SER A 434 -6.13 -8.85 -1.71
N GLN A 435 -6.95 -9.77 -2.23
CA GLN A 435 -7.94 -9.49 -3.26
C GLN A 435 -8.98 -8.48 -2.79
N ARG A 436 -9.57 -8.67 -1.59
CA ARG A 436 -10.51 -7.69 -1.00
C ARG A 436 -9.86 -6.35 -0.74
N TRP A 437 -8.62 -6.35 -0.27
CA TRP A 437 -7.84 -5.13 -0.06
C TRP A 437 -7.58 -4.38 -1.38
N LEU A 438 -7.24 -5.08 -2.47
CA LEU A 438 -7.08 -4.46 -3.79
C LEU A 438 -8.39 -3.91 -4.34
N HIS A 439 -9.52 -4.58 -4.15
CA HIS A 439 -10.83 -4.02 -4.47
C HIS A 439 -11.11 -2.74 -3.68
N ASN A 440 -10.80 -2.71 -2.39
CA ASN A 440 -10.94 -1.53 -1.55
C ASN A 440 -10.03 -0.38 -2.03
N ARG A 441 -8.79 -0.69 -2.42
CA ARG A 441 -7.86 0.30 -2.98
C ARG A 441 -8.34 0.83 -4.32
N LEU A 442 -8.83 -0.02 -5.22
CA LEU A 442 -9.42 0.39 -6.49
C LEU A 442 -10.66 1.27 -6.27
N TRP A 443 -11.50 0.94 -5.29
CA TRP A 443 -12.64 1.78 -4.91
C TRP A 443 -12.18 3.18 -4.46
N ASN A 444 -11.12 3.29 -3.64
CA ASN A 444 -10.54 4.58 -3.26
C ASN A 444 -10.03 5.37 -4.47
N VAL A 445 -9.42 4.70 -5.45
CA VAL A 445 -9.03 5.35 -6.72
C VAL A 445 -10.25 5.88 -7.46
N CYS A 446 -11.32 5.08 -7.59
CA CYS A 446 -12.56 5.52 -8.22
C CYS A 446 -13.21 6.69 -7.48
N HIS A 447 -13.17 6.67 -6.14
CA HIS A 447 -13.65 7.75 -5.29
C HIS A 447 -12.87 9.05 -5.55
N TYR A 448 -11.53 8.97 -5.50
CA TYR A 448 -10.64 10.10 -5.77
C TYR A 448 -10.84 10.69 -7.18
N HIS A 449 -11.13 9.85 -8.16
CA HIS A 449 -11.42 10.27 -9.55
C HIS A 449 -12.87 10.73 -9.78
N GLY A 450 -13.75 10.64 -8.77
CA GLY A 450 -15.17 11.00 -8.90
C GLY A 450 -15.97 10.09 -9.83
N LEU A 451 -15.57 8.83 -9.95
CA LEU A 451 -16.21 7.83 -10.83
C LEU A 451 -17.39 7.11 -10.17
N LEU A 452 -17.54 7.25 -8.84
CA LEU A 452 -18.54 6.51 -8.07
C LEU A 452 -19.93 7.17 -8.11
N HIS A 453 -20.97 6.35 -7.95
CA HIS A 453 -22.37 6.76 -8.01
C HIS A 453 -23.03 6.71 -6.63
N ASP A 454 -23.89 7.70 -6.34
CA ASP A 454 -24.63 7.83 -5.07
C ASP A 454 -25.95 7.02 -5.09
N GLU A 455 -26.64 7.00 -6.23
CA GLU A 455 -27.91 6.28 -6.40
C GLU A 455 -27.70 4.95 -7.14
N VAL A 456 -28.28 3.87 -6.61
CA VAL A 456 -28.36 2.57 -7.29
C VAL A 456 -29.43 2.69 -8.39
N LEU A 457 -29.06 3.18 -9.56
CA LEU A 457 -29.92 3.10 -10.74
C LEU A 457 -29.92 1.65 -11.25
N ALA A 458 -31.06 1.17 -11.75
CA ALA A 458 -31.26 -0.22 -12.16
C ALA A 458 -30.29 -0.74 -13.25
N ASP A 459 -29.63 0.15 -14.00
CA ASP A 459 -28.66 -0.17 -15.05
C ASP A 459 -27.20 0.18 -14.68
N SER A 460 -26.92 0.57 -13.43
CA SER A 460 -25.56 0.92 -12.97
C SER A 460 -24.81 -0.31 -12.44
N CYS A 461 -23.52 -0.42 -12.78
CA CYS A 461 -22.62 -1.41 -12.18
C CYS A 461 -22.51 -1.15 -10.68
N TRP A 462 -22.95 -2.12 -9.87
CA TRP A 462 -23.00 -2.01 -8.41
C TRP A 462 -21.60 -1.81 -7.80
N GLU A 463 -20.56 -2.32 -8.45
CA GLU A 463 -19.15 -2.15 -8.09
C GLU A 463 -18.69 -0.68 -8.09
N MET A 464 -19.38 0.18 -8.86
CA MET A 464 -19.10 1.63 -8.92
C MET A 464 -19.98 2.43 -7.94
N GLY A 465 -20.71 1.77 -7.05
CA GLY A 465 -21.50 2.43 -6.01
C GLY A 465 -20.64 2.93 -4.84
N LEU A 466 -21.02 4.06 -4.24
CA LEU A 466 -20.40 4.52 -2.99
C LEU A 466 -20.50 3.48 -1.86
N THR A 467 -21.61 2.74 -1.80
CA THR A 467 -21.83 1.73 -0.76
C THR A 467 -21.08 0.42 -0.97
N TYR A 468 -20.43 0.23 -2.13
CA TYR A 468 -19.68 -0.99 -2.43
C TYR A 468 -18.52 -1.23 -1.45
N ALA A 469 -17.91 -0.15 -0.90
CA ALA A 469 -16.88 -0.27 0.14
C ALA A 469 -17.37 -1.04 1.39
N ILE A 470 -18.66 -0.92 1.74
CA ILE A 470 -19.25 -1.66 2.87
C ILE A 470 -19.39 -3.14 2.51
N ASP A 471 -19.75 -3.45 1.27
CA ASP A 471 -19.89 -4.83 0.82
C ASP A 471 -18.52 -5.53 0.76
N ILE A 472 -17.46 -4.82 0.33
CA ILE A 472 -16.07 -5.31 0.44
C ILE A 472 -15.72 -5.62 1.91
N ALA A 473 -16.08 -4.74 2.84
CA ALA A 473 -15.81 -4.93 4.26
C ALA A 473 -16.59 -6.14 4.84
N ARG A 474 -17.86 -6.31 4.46
CA ARG A 474 -18.68 -7.48 4.83
C ARG A 474 -18.11 -8.78 4.30
N ASP A 475 -17.74 -8.81 3.01
CA ASP A 475 -17.11 -9.97 2.38
C ASP A 475 -15.80 -10.32 3.05
N THR A 476 -14.98 -9.31 3.40
CA THR A 476 -13.74 -9.51 4.15
C THR A 476 -14.02 -10.18 5.49
N MET A 477 -15.03 -9.73 6.24
CA MET A 477 -15.42 -10.37 7.50
C MET A 477 -15.94 -11.80 7.32
N ARG A 478 -16.69 -12.07 6.25
CA ARG A 478 -17.12 -13.43 5.92
C ARG A 478 -15.92 -14.34 5.66
N ILE A 479 -15.00 -13.91 4.80
CA ILE A 479 -13.76 -14.63 4.45
C ILE A 479 -12.92 -14.90 5.71
N THR A 480 -12.72 -13.90 6.58
CA THR A 480 -11.90 -14.11 7.79
C THR A 480 -12.47 -15.15 8.76
N LYS A 481 -13.79 -15.39 8.74
CA LYS A 481 -14.44 -16.42 9.58
C LYS A 481 -14.23 -17.84 9.07
N GLU A 482 -13.79 -18.00 7.82
CA GLU A 482 -13.49 -19.29 7.22
C GLU A 482 -12.11 -19.83 7.64
N PHE A 483 -11.26 -18.98 8.24
CA PHE A 483 -9.90 -19.34 8.64
C PHE A 483 -9.70 -19.35 10.15
N THR A 484 -8.77 -20.20 10.60
CA THR A 484 -8.28 -20.16 11.97
C THR A 484 -7.39 -18.91 12.19
N MET A 485 -7.31 -18.44 13.44
CA MET A 485 -6.39 -17.33 13.77
C MET A 485 -4.93 -17.67 13.47
N GLU A 486 -4.52 -18.95 13.56
CA GLU A 486 -3.17 -19.37 13.20
C GLU A 486 -2.82 -19.08 11.73
N ASN A 487 -3.76 -19.36 10.82
CA ASN A 487 -3.58 -19.11 9.38
C ASN A 487 -3.64 -17.62 9.02
N LEU A 488 -4.28 -16.79 9.84
CA LEU A 488 -4.35 -15.34 9.64
C LEU A 488 -3.13 -14.62 10.23
N GLU A 489 -2.72 -14.96 11.45
CA GLU A 489 -1.62 -14.33 12.19
C GLU A 489 -0.24 -14.59 11.58
N VAL A 490 -0.10 -15.64 10.78
CA VAL A 490 1.16 -16.00 10.14
C VAL A 490 1.67 -14.83 9.26
N HIS A 491 0.79 -14.14 8.55
CA HIS A 491 1.15 -13.00 7.69
C HIS A 491 1.53 -11.72 8.47
N GLY A 492 1.32 -11.73 9.78
CA GLY A 492 1.75 -10.67 10.69
C GLY A 492 1.11 -9.32 10.42
N ILE A 493 1.90 -8.27 10.62
CA ILE A 493 1.45 -6.88 10.57
C ILE A 493 0.88 -6.45 9.20
N GLY A 494 1.28 -7.12 8.12
CA GLY A 494 0.78 -6.85 6.77
C GLY A 494 -0.71 -7.17 6.64
N MET A 495 -1.15 -8.30 7.20
CA MET A 495 -2.56 -8.70 7.22
C MET A 495 -3.41 -7.72 8.05
N ILE A 496 -2.92 -7.38 9.24
CA ILE A 496 -3.55 -6.42 10.15
C ILE A 496 -3.73 -5.05 9.46
N GLY A 497 -2.70 -4.59 8.75
CA GLY A 497 -2.75 -3.35 7.97
C GLY A 497 -3.80 -3.38 6.85
N LYS A 498 -3.89 -4.48 6.10
CA LYS A 498 -4.92 -4.65 5.05
C LYS A 498 -6.34 -4.56 5.63
N LEU A 499 -6.59 -5.25 6.74
CA LEU A 499 -7.90 -5.21 7.44
C LEU A 499 -8.22 -3.81 7.96
N TYR A 500 -7.23 -3.13 8.54
CA TYR A 500 -7.36 -1.76 9.00
C TYR A 500 -7.71 -0.78 7.88
N ASP A 501 -7.07 -0.91 6.70
CA ASP A 501 -7.35 -0.04 5.54
C ASP A 501 -8.80 -0.18 5.06
N ILE A 502 -9.32 -1.42 5.02
CA ILE A 502 -10.70 -1.71 4.64
C ILE A 502 -11.68 -1.08 5.64
N ALA A 503 -11.47 -1.31 6.95
CA ALA A 503 -12.30 -0.72 7.99
C ALA A 503 -12.26 0.82 7.98
N SER A 504 -11.07 1.40 7.77
CA SER A 504 -10.89 2.86 7.68
C SER A 504 -11.62 3.47 6.49
N THR A 505 -11.76 2.73 5.39
CA THR A 505 -12.53 3.17 4.22
C THR A 505 -14.03 3.26 4.55
N VAL A 506 -14.56 2.31 5.32
CA VAL A 506 -15.96 2.36 5.81
C VAL A 506 -16.16 3.55 6.75
N ILE A 507 -15.24 3.80 7.68
CA ILE A 507 -15.30 4.97 8.59
C ILE A 507 -15.29 6.28 7.79
N MET A 508 -14.42 6.38 6.77
CA MET A 508 -14.35 7.54 5.88
C MET A 508 -15.67 7.76 5.14
N LEU A 509 -16.30 6.69 4.63
CA LEU A 509 -17.59 6.75 3.97
C LEU A 509 -18.69 7.24 4.92
N MET A 510 -18.78 6.67 6.13
CA MET A 510 -19.78 7.04 7.13
C MET A 510 -19.64 8.48 7.61
N SER A 511 -18.40 8.96 7.73
CA SER A 511 -18.11 10.35 8.12
C SER A 511 -18.45 11.34 7.01
N SER A 512 -18.12 11.00 5.77
CA SER A 512 -18.24 11.89 4.61
C SER A 512 -19.64 11.93 4.01
N TYR A 513 -20.43 10.85 4.18
CA TYR A 513 -21.78 10.71 3.60
C TYR A 513 -22.84 10.28 4.64
N PRO A 514 -23.22 11.14 5.60
CA PRO A 514 -24.21 10.80 6.64
C PRO A 514 -25.59 10.41 6.09
N SER A 515 -25.94 10.86 4.88
CA SER A 515 -27.21 10.53 4.22
C SER A 515 -27.36 9.05 3.88
N LEU A 516 -26.27 8.34 3.61
CA LEU A 516 -26.27 6.90 3.30
C LEU A 516 -26.67 6.03 4.51
N ARG A 517 -26.56 6.57 5.73
CA ARG A 517 -26.93 5.88 6.99
C ARG A 517 -28.43 5.67 7.12
N ASN A 518 -29.25 6.57 6.57
CA ASN A 518 -30.70 6.57 6.76
C ASN A 518 -31.45 5.73 5.72
N THR A 519 -30.82 5.35 4.62
CA THR A 519 -31.46 4.65 3.49
C THR A 519 -31.54 3.13 3.64
N ARG A 520 -30.87 2.53 4.63
CA ARG A 520 -30.76 1.04 4.77
C ARG A 520 -31.40 0.46 6.04
N ILE A 521 -32.12 1.24 6.84
CA ILE A 521 -32.68 0.76 8.12
C ILE A 521 -33.91 -0.16 7.94
N GLU A 522 -34.54 -0.25 6.76
CA GLU A 522 -35.85 -0.91 6.66
C GLU A 522 -35.93 -2.27 5.96
N ASP A 523 -34.93 -2.76 5.22
CA ASP A 523 -35.05 -4.04 4.50
C ASP A 523 -33.87 -4.99 4.77
N CYS A 524 -34.17 -6.15 5.38
CA CYS A 524 -33.32 -7.30 5.72
C CYS A 524 -32.57 -7.28 7.08
N LYS A 525 -33.24 -7.79 8.12
CA LYS A 525 -32.65 -8.16 9.44
C LYS A 525 -31.52 -9.21 9.41
N LEU A 526 -31.13 -9.72 8.24
CA LEU A 526 -30.08 -10.74 8.09
C LEU A 526 -28.69 -10.15 7.78
N VAL A 527 -28.59 -8.89 7.35
CA VAL A 527 -27.32 -8.28 6.97
C VAL A 527 -26.80 -7.43 8.13
N PRO A 528 -25.54 -7.59 8.57
CA PRO A 528 -25.01 -6.79 9.67
C PRO A 528 -24.98 -5.30 9.32
N SER A 529 -25.34 -4.47 10.28
CA SER A 529 -25.28 -3.01 10.15
C SER A 529 -23.83 -2.54 9.96
N ASP A 530 -23.63 -1.36 9.38
CA ASP A 530 -22.29 -0.83 9.10
C ASP A 530 -21.44 -0.71 10.39
N MET A 531 -22.08 -0.32 11.51
CA MET A 531 -21.44 -0.31 12.83
C MET A 531 -21.14 -1.72 13.37
N GLU A 532 -22.01 -2.70 13.14
CA GLU A 532 -21.73 -4.10 13.50
C GLU A 532 -20.54 -4.65 12.73
N VAL A 533 -20.40 -4.28 11.44
CA VAL A 533 -19.23 -4.66 10.63
C VAL A 533 -17.96 -4.05 11.24
N LEU A 534 -17.95 -2.76 11.55
CA LEU A 534 -16.81 -2.10 12.19
C LEU A 534 -16.45 -2.70 13.56
N ASN A 535 -17.45 -3.05 14.37
CA ASN A 535 -17.23 -3.75 15.63
C ASN A 535 -16.66 -5.16 15.44
N GLN A 536 -17.04 -5.86 14.37
CA GLN A 536 -16.41 -7.14 14.00
C GLN A 536 -14.93 -6.96 13.64
N PHE A 537 -14.57 -5.89 12.93
CA PHE A 537 -13.16 -5.55 12.67
C PHE A 537 -12.39 -5.27 13.97
N ILE A 538 -12.93 -4.48 14.91
CA ILE A 538 -12.30 -4.27 16.23
C ILE A 538 -12.08 -5.61 16.93
N ALA A 539 -13.11 -6.45 16.99
CA ALA A 539 -13.03 -7.74 17.67
C ALA A 539 -11.97 -8.64 17.05
N LEU A 540 -11.90 -8.69 15.71
CA LEU A 540 -10.89 -9.45 14.99
C LEU A 540 -9.49 -8.87 15.20
N LEU A 541 -9.29 -7.56 15.09
CA LEU A 541 -7.98 -6.95 15.33
C LEU A 541 -7.50 -7.16 16.77
N ALA A 542 -8.41 -7.15 17.75
CA ALA A 542 -8.08 -7.43 19.14
C ALA A 542 -7.58 -8.87 19.39
N THR A 543 -7.89 -9.83 18.52
CA THR A 543 -7.35 -11.19 18.66
C THR A 543 -5.91 -11.31 18.15
N PHE A 544 -5.52 -10.56 17.12
CA PHE A 544 -4.17 -10.59 16.55
C PHE A 544 -3.11 -10.22 17.58
N GLY A 545 -2.27 -11.18 17.97
CA GLY A 545 -1.20 -10.97 18.96
C GLY A 545 -1.70 -10.40 20.29
N GLY A 546 -2.95 -10.68 20.66
CA GLY A 546 -3.60 -10.13 21.85
C GLY A 546 -3.87 -8.62 21.81
N GLY A 547 -4.00 -8.04 20.61
CA GLY A 547 -4.28 -6.62 20.40
C GLY A 547 -3.06 -5.71 20.54
N GLN A 548 -1.87 -6.28 20.74
CA GLN A 548 -0.61 -5.54 20.89
C GLN A 548 -0.01 -5.19 19.53
N HIS A 549 -0.67 -4.30 18.79
CA HIS A 549 -0.22 -3.83 17.48
C HIS A 549 -0.68 -2.38 17.23
N PRO A 550 -0.03 -1.63 16.32
CA PRO A 550 -0.28 -0.19 16.17
C PRO A 550 -1.67 0.17 15.65
N TYR A 551 -2.37 -0.72 14.93
CA TYR A 551 -3.64 -0.40 14.26
C TYR A 551 -4.92 -0.45 15.12
N LEU A 552 -4.94 -1.15 16.27
CA LEU A 552 -6.19 -1.39 17.02
C LEU A 552 -6.71 -0.10 17.66
N VAL A 553 -5.86 0.59 18.43
CA VAL A 553 -6.23 1.80 19.16
C VAL A 553 -6.68 2.92 18.21
N PRO A 554 -5.96 3.24 17.11
CA PRO A 554 -6.43 4.22 16.14
C PRO A 554 -7.80 3.87 15.53
N LEU A 555 -8.06 2.59 15.25
CA LEU A 555 -9.36 2.17 14.73
C LEU A 555 -10.49 2.41 15.73
N MET A 556 -10.29 2.02 17.00
CA MET A 556 -11.26 2.25 18.07
C MET A 556 -11.56 3.74 18.26
N MET A 557 -10.52 4.58 18.26
CA MET A 557 -10.67 6.03 18.38
C MET A 557 -11.45 6.63 17.20
N ALA A 558 -11.18 6.17 15.98
CA ALA A 558 -11.88 6.65 14.80
C ALA A 558 -13.36 6.25 14.79
N ILE A 559 -13.68 5.03 15.21
CA ILE A 559 -15.07 4.57 15.34
C ILE A 559 -15.81 5.37 16.42
N ALA A 560 -15.16 5.65 17.56
CA ALA A 560 -15.74 6.47 18.62
C ALA A 560 -15.98 7.93 18.19
N GLY A 561 -15.22 8.43 17.22
CA GLY A 561 -15.36 9.77 16.65
C GLY A 561 -16.48 9.89 15.59
N LEU A 562 -17.14 8.80 15.20
CA LEU A 562 -18.23 8.86 14.24
C LEU A 562 -19.44 9.62 14.82
N PRO A 563 -20.12 10.45 14.02
CA PRO A 563 -21.30 11.17 14.47
C PRO A 563 -22.43 10.19 14.85
N GLY A 564 -22.95 10.37 16.07
CA GLY A 564 -23.95 9.52 16.72
C GLY A 564 -25.26 9.36 15.95
#